data_AF-A0A7W7I7K3-F1
#
_entry.id   AF-A0A7W7I7K3-F1
#
_cell.length_a   1.000
_cell.length_b   1.000
_cell.length_c   1.000
_cell.angle_alpha   90.00
_cell.angle_beta   90.00
_cell.angle_gamma   90.00
#
_symmetry.space_group_name_H-M   'P 1'
#
loop_
_entity.id
_entity.type
_entity.pdbx_description
1 polymer ?
#
loop_
_entity_poly.entity_id
_entity_poly.type
_entity_poly.pdbx_seq_one_letter_code
_entity_poly.pdbx_strand_id
1 'polypeptide(L)' 'MYATDRGTYVVQGKVVTDTTALGDVRDLAGDETLVEIDPSLVRHLIEHYQEHHQGG' A
#
# COMPACT_ATOMS: atom_id res chain seq x y z
N MET A 1 -1.52 -1.87 8.75
CA MET A 1 -1.70 -0.63 7.94
C MET A 1 -2.54 0.33 8.76
N TYR A 2 -2.26 1.64 8.68
CA TYR A 2 -3.04 2.65 9.42
C TYR A 2 -3.25 3.90 8.57
N ALA A 3 -4.44 4.49 8.69
CA ALA A 3 -4.73 5.80 8.14
C ALA A 3 -3.95 6.86 8.93
N THR A 4 -3.51 7.90 8.23
CA THR A 4 -2.92 9.10 8.83
C THR A 4 -3.91 10.25 8.73
N ASP A 5 -3.74 11.25 9.60
CA ASP A 5 -4.57 12.46 9.59
C ASP A 5 -4.44 13.29 8.30
N ARG A 6 -3.51 12.92 7.42
CA ARG A 6 -3.27 13.58 6.12
C ARG A 6 -4.05 12.94 4.97
N GLY A 7 -4.92 11.97 5.25
CA GLY A 7 -5.65 11.24 4.21
C GLY A 7 -4.78 10.26 3.42
N THR A 8 -3.59 9.92 3.91
CA THR A 8 -2.72 8.88 3.35
C THR A 8 -2.65 7.69 4.29
N TYR A 9 -2.19 6.55 3.78
CA TYR A 9 -2.04 5.32 4.55
C TYR A 9 -0.58 4.96 4.71
N VAL A 10 -0.20 4.50 5.90
CA VAL A 10 1.09 3.84 6.11
C VAL A 10 0.88 2.33 6.06
N VAL A 11 1.63 1.71 5.16
CA VAL A 11 1.64 0.27 4.94
C VAL A 11 2.94 -0.29 5.53
N GLN A 12 2.83 -1.24 6.45
CA GLN A 12 3.97 -1.99 6.98
C GLN A 12 4.02 -3.34 6.26
N GLY A 13 5.21 -3.68 5.75
CA GLY A 13 5.45 -4.89 4.99
C GLY A 13 6.94 -5.17 4.86
N LYS A 14 7.29 -6.26 4.14
CA LYS A 14 8.69 -6.58 3.83
C LYS A 14 9.11 -5.80 2.59
N VAL A 15 10.25 -5.12 2.64
CA VAL A 15 10.80 -4.45 1.45
C VAL A 15 11.11 -5.50 0.39
N VAL A 16 10.65 -5.26 -0.84
CA VAL A 16 10.95 -6.13 -1.98
C VAL A 16 12.40 -5.92 -2.38
N THR A 17 13.20 -6.98 -2.30
CA THR A 17 14.60 -6.98 -2.76
C THR A 17 14.83 -7.92 -3.94
N ASP A 18 13.81 -8.65 -4.37
CA ASP A 18 13.90 -9.56 -5.51
C ASP A 18 14.08 -8.76 -6.80
N THR A 19 15.19 -8.99 -7.49
CA THR A 19 15.56 -8.21 -8.67
C THR A 19 14.66 -8.46 -9.88
N THR A 20 14.00 -9.62 -9.95
CA THR A 20 13.04 -9.92 -11.02
C THR A 20 11.76 -9.15 -10.80
N ALA A 21 11.20 -9.21 -9.59
CA ALA A 21 10.03 -8.42 -9.21
C ALA A 21 10.29 -6.91 -9.35
N LEU A 22 11.48 -6.43 -8.99
CA LEU A 22 11.88 -5.04 -9.19
C LEU A 22 12.06 -4.67 -10.68
N GLY A 23 12.45 -5.62 -11.54
CA GLY A 23 12.62 -5.39 -12.97
C GLY A 23 11.32 -5.09 -13.72
N ASP A 24 10.19 -5.56 -13.18
CA ASP A 24 8.85 -5.29 -13.73
C ASP A 24 8.27 -3.94 -13.27
N VAL A 25 8.89 -3.31 -12.27
CA VAL A 25 8.46 -2.01 -11.75
C VAL A 25 8.87 -0.90 -12.70
N ARG A 26 7.94 0.01 -13.00
CA ARG A 26 8.20 1.21 -13.78
C ARG A 26 7.89 2.45 -12.96
N ASP A 27 8.65 3.51 -13.24
CA ASP A 27 8.42 4.86 -12.72
C ASP A 27 8.50 5.00 -11.18
N LEU A 28 9.23 4.11 -10.50
CA LEU A 28 9.48 4.22 -9.06
C LEU A 28 10.42 5.42 -8.77
N ALA A 29 9.95 6.38 -8.00
CA ALA A 29 10.77 7.53 -7.60
C ALA A 29 11.84 7.12 -6.57
N GLY A 30 12.89 7.95 -6.44
CA GLY A 30 14.01 7.65 -5.55
C GLY A 30 13.67 7.62 -4.05
N ASP A 31 12.52 8.18 -3.67
CA ASP A 31 11.97 8.19 -2.32
C ASP A 31 10.83 7.17 -2.12
N GLU A 32 10.55 6.35 -3.13
CA GLU A 32 9.54 5.29 -3.08
C GLU A 32 10.18 3.90 -2.87
N THR A 33 9.38 2.97 -2.34
CA THR A 33 9.80 1.58 -2.15
C THR A 33 8.62 0.64 -2.37
N LEU A 34 8.91 -0.59 -2.76
CA LEU A 34 7.92 -1.66 -2.80
C LEU A 34 7.94 -2.44 -1.50
N VAL A 35 6.75 -2.79 -1.02
CA VAL A 35 6.56 -3.64 0.15
C VAL A 35 5.60 -4.79 -0.18
N GLU A 36 5.94 -5.98 0.28
CA GLU A 36 5.03 -7.12 0.33
C GLU A 36 4.19 -7.07 1.59
N ILE A 37 2.89 -7.26 1.41
CA ILE A 37 1.91 -7.33 2.49
C ILE A 37 1.05 -8.58 2.37
N ASP A 38 0.50 -9.02 3.50
CA ASP A 38 -0.49 -10.10 3.53
C ASP A 38 -1.78 -9.66 2.81
N PRO A 39 -2.39 -10.50 1.95
CA PRO A 39 -3.64 -10.17 1.26
C PRO A 39 -4.79 -9.75 2.18
N SER A 40 -4.83 -10.22 3.44
CA SER A 40 -5.84 -9.81 4.42
C SER A 40 -5.79 -8.32 4.75
N LEU A 41 -4.61 -7.68 4.65
CA LEU A 41 -4.45 -6.24 4.86
C LEU A 41 -5.13 -5.43 3.74
N VAL A 42 -5.13 -5.95 2.51
CA VAL A 42 -5.80 -5.31 1.36
C VAL A 42 -7.30 -5.31 1.56
N ARG A 43 -7.86 -6.41 2.07
CA ARG A 43 -9.29 -6.50 2.39
C ARG A 43 -9.71 -5.42 3.37
N HIS A 44 -8.96 -5.25 4.45
CA HIS A 44 -9.23 -4.21 5.45
C HIS A 44 -9.15 -2.80 4.88
N LEU A 45 -8.24 -2.54 3.93
CA LEU A 45 -8.18 -1.26 3.22
C LEU A 45 -9.45 -0.97 2.41
N ILE A 46 -9.93 -1.97 1.66
CA ILE A 46 -11.14 -1.82 0.82
C ILE A 46 -12.36 -1.53 1.69
N GLU A 47 -12.54 -2.30 2.78
CA GLU A 47 -13.66 -2.12 3.72
C GLU A 47 -13.61 -0.71 4.35
N HIS A 48 -12.45 -0.29 4.87
CA HIS A 48 -12.28 1.05 5.46
C HIS A 48 -12.56 2.18 4.46
N TYR A 49 -12.08 2.06 3.21
CA TYR A 49 -12.30 3.06 2.17
C TYR A 49 -13.78 3.18 1.81
N GLN A 50 -14.50 2.06 1.72
CA GLN A 50 -15.93 2.05 1.40
C GLN A 50 -16.76 2.70 2.52
N GLU A 51 -16.49 2.37 3.79
CA GLU A 51 -17.20 2.92 4.94
C GLU A 51 -17.06 4.45 5.05
N HIS A 52 -15.90 5.00 4.70
CA HIS A 52 -15.60 6.43 4.87
C HIS A 52 -15.86 7.27 3.61
N HIS A 53 -16.14 6.65 2.45
CA HIS A 53 -16.44 7.36 1.20
C HIS A 53 -17.80 7.01 0.58
N GLN A 54 -18.61 6.11 1.14
CA GLN A 54 -20.01 5.87 0.72
C GLN A 54 -21.02 6.85 1.35
N GLY A 55 -20.64 8.12 1.47
CA GLY A 55 -21.50 9.21 1.96
C GLY A 55 -21.62 10.40 1.00
N GLY A 56 -21.41 10.19 -0.30
CA GLY A 56 -21.55 11.19 -1.36
C GLY A 56 -22.78 10.97 -2.22
#